data_AF-A0AAJ6PCP8-F1
#
_entry.id   AF-A0AAJ6PCP8-F1
#
_cell.length_a   1.000
_cell.length_b   1.000
_cell.length_c   1.000
_cell.angle_alpha   90.00
_cell.angle_beta   90.00
_cell.angle_gamma   90.00
#
_symmetry.space_group_name_H-M   'P 1'
#
loop_
_entity.id
_entity.type
_entity.pdbx_description
1 polymer ?
#
loop_
_entity_poly.entity_id
_entity_poly.type
_entity_poly.pdbx_seq_one_letter_code
_entity_poly.pdbx_strand_id
1 'polypeptide(L)'
;MEKYPLDWLKTSCEQVHCRPIAERTWRKWLRLCEVQQYAREVEKQQALWLLTLAYMKKLEPNKKITLFQIKFKLSGNPYAELHLAEAIYNACFTNAVGKDLPEIILRVTGKQVTLRTLYRWAQKQQVAFKASKRLTRPEVEQWIRLAAA
;
A
#
# COMPACT_ATOMS: atom_id res chain seq x y z
N MET A 1 12.01 0.45 12.91
CA MET A 1 12.11 0.59 11.43
C MET A 1 10.72 0.41 10.88
N GLU A 2 10.23 1.39 10.13
CA GLU A 2 8.88 1.36 9.56
C GLU A 2 8.81 0.36 8.40
N LYS A 3 7.87 -0.58 8.46
CA LYS A 3 7.69 -1.66 7.47
C LYS A 3 6.34 -1.53 6.77
N TYR A 4 6.35 -1.80 5.47
CA TYR A 4 5.17 -1.70 4.62
C TYR A 4 4.81 -3.05 3.99
N PRO A 5 3.53 -3.46 4.01
CA PRO A 5 3.07 -4.68 3.34
C PRO A 5 3.27 -4.60 1.83
N LEU A 6 3.82 -5.67 1.24
CA LEU A 6 4.11 -5.71 -0.20
C LEU A 6 2.86 -5.67 -1.08
N ASP A 7 1.74 -6.22 -0.62
CA ASP A 7 0.48 -6.23 -1.35
C ASP A 7 -0.07 -4.80 -1.54
N TRP A 8 0.05 -3.98 -0.50
CA TRP A 8 -0.33 -2.57 -0.55
C TRP A 8 0.63 -1.79 -1.43
N LEU A 9 1.93 -2.02 -1.28
CA LEU A 9 2.93 -1.35 -2.11
C LEU A 9 2.78 -1.69 -3.59
N LYS A 10 2.44 -2.94 -3.94
CA LYS A 10 2.12 -3.32 -5.32
C LYS A 10 0.94 -2.52 -5.84
N THR A 11 -0.13 -2.41 -5.04
CA THR A 11 -1.32 -1.62 -5.39
C THR A 11 -0.95 -0.14 -5.58
N SER A 12 -0.16 0.45 -4.70
CA SER A 12 0.37 1.82 -4.86
C SER A 12 1.20 1.96 -6.13
N CYS A 13 2.05 0.99 -6.44
CA CYS A 13 2.85 0.98 -7.66
C CYS A 13 1.97 0.91 -8.92
N GLU A 14 0.91 0.10 -8.92
CA GLU A 14 -0.04 0.00 -10.04
C GLU A 14 -0.79 1.32 -10.26
N GLN A 15 -1.16 2.03 -9.18
CA GLN A 15 -1.76 3.36 -9.27
C GLN A 15 -0.81 4.38 -9.88
N VAL A 16 0.42 4.46 -9.37
CA VAL A 16 1.45 5.37 -9.88
C VAL A 16 1.81 5.03 -11.33
N HIS A 17 1.90 3.74 -11.66
CA HIS A 17 2.17 3.25 -13.02
C HIS A 17 0.97 3.41 -13.97
N CYS A 18 -0.23 3.61 -13.42
CA CYS A 18 -1.52 3.67 -14.11
C CYS A 18 -1.83 2.44 -14.97
N ARG A 19 -1.23 1.28 -14.65
CA ARG A 19 -1.43 0.00 -15.35
C ARG A 19 -1.22 -1.16 -14.37
N PRO A 20 -1.92 -2.30 -14.57
CA PRO A 20 -1.68 -3.49 -13.77
C PRO A 20 -0.26 -4.02 -13.99
N ILE A 21 0.40 -4.45 -12.91
CA ILE A 21 1.76 -4.98 -12.98
C ILE A 21 1.67 -6.51 -12.94
N ALA A 22 1.97 -7.12 -14.09
CA ALA A 22 2.04 -8.58 -14.20
C ALA A 22 3.03 -9.18 -13.18
N GLU A 23 2.73 -10.37 -12.67
CA GLU A 23 3.50 -10.98 -11.58
C GLU A 23 4.99 -11.17 -11.93
N ARG A 24 5.29 -11.58 -13.17
CA ARG A 24 6.67 -11.70 -13.66
C ARG A 24 7.41 -10.35 -13.64
N THR A 25 6.72 -9.27 -13.97
CA THR A 25 7.26 -7.91 -13.94
C THR A 25 7.48 -7.45 -12.50
N TRP A 26 6.51 -7.71 -11.62
CA TRP A 26 6.61 -7.40 -10.20
C TRP A 26 7.83 -8.09 -9.56
N ARG A 27 8.02 -9.39 -9.79
CA ARG A 27 9.21 -10.14 -9.31
C ARG A 27 10.53 -9.60 -9.87
N LYS A 28 10.54 -8.96 -11.04
CA LYS A 28 11.75 -8.29 -11.57
C LYS A 28 12.00 -6.96 -10.86
N TRP A 29 10.94 -6.20 -10.56
CA TRP A 29 11.03 -4.94 -9.84
C TRP A 29 11.53 -5.15 -8.41
N LEU A 30 10.98 -6.14 -7.70
CA LEU A 30 11.44 -6.53 -6.36
C LEU A 30 12.94 -6.83 -6.33
N ARG A 31 13.42 -7.62 -7.29
CA ARG A 31 14.85 -7.95 -7.41
C ARG A 31 15.71 -6.73 -7.74
N LEU A 32 15.24 -5.83 -8.61
CA LEU A 32 15.95 -4.60 -8.94
C LEU A 32 16.08 -3.67 -7.72
N CYS A 33 15.05 -3.63 -6.88
CA CYS A 33 15.01 -2.83 -5.65
C CYS A 33 15.54 -3.59 -4.42
N GLU A 34 16.33 -4.65 -4.62
CA GLU A 34 17.01 -5.40 -3.54
C GLU A 34 16.05 -5.95 -2.46
N VAL A 35 14.79 -6.24 -2.82
CA VAL A 35 13.83 -6.88 -1.93
C VAL A 35 14.08 -8.38 -1.88
N GLN A 36 14.18 -8.94 -0.67
CA GLN A 36 14.40 -10.36 -0.46
C GLN A 36 13.29 -11.21 -1.09
N GLN A 37 13.68 -12.37 -1.62
CA GLN A 37 12.74 -13.34 -2.18
C GLN A 37 11.82 -13.85 -1.05
N TYR A 38 10.51 -13.87 -1.30
CA TYR A 38 9.46 -14.26 -0.35
C TYR A 38 9.22 -13.31 0.83
N ALA A 39 9.80 -12.10 0.83
CA ALA A 39 9.41 -11.07 1.78
C ALA A 39 7.90 -10.79 1.70
N ARG A 40 7.26 -10.56 2.86
CA ARG A 40 5.87 -10.08 2.95
C ARG A 40 5.79 -8.58 3.21
N GLU A 41 6.86 -8.03 3.76
CA GLU A 41 7.01 -6.63 4.15
C GLU A 41 8.34 -6.11 3.62
N VAL A 42 8.39 -4.81 3.36
CA VAL A 42 9.60 -4.11 2.91
C VAL A 42 9.89 -2.91 3.79
N GLU A 43 11.16 -2.56 3.86
CA GLU A 43 11.60 -1.35 4.54
C GLU A 43 11.21 -0.10 3.76
N LYS A 44 11.08 1.04 4.45
CA LYS A 44 10.76 2.34 3.85
C LYS A 44 11.60 2.66 2.63
N GLN A 45 12.91 2.41 2.68
CA GLN A 45 13.82 2.74 1.58
C GLN A 45 13.52 1.91 0.31
N GLN A 46 13.26 0.62 0.46
CA GLN A 46 12.86 -0.26 -0.64
C GLN A 46 11.49 0.15 -1.20
N ALA A 47 10.56 0.57 -0.33
CA ALA A 47 9.26 1.07 -0.74
C ALA A 47 9.36 2.34 -1.61
N LEU A 48 10.23 3.29 -1.21
CA LEU A 48 10.53 4.49 -2.01
C LEU A 48 11.12 4.13 -3.38
N TRP A 49 12.04 3.17 -3.44
CA TRP A 49 12.62 2.72 -4.71
C TRP A 49 11.58 2.12 -5.65
N LEU A 50 10.67 1.30 -5.13
CA LEU A 50 9.63 0.66 -5.94
C LEU A 50 8.63 1.68 -6.50
N LEU A 51 8.20 2.65 -5.70
CA LEU A 51 7.33 3.73 -6.21
C LEU A 51 8.03 4.60 -7.25
N THR A 52 9.30 4.94 -7.01
CA THR A 52 10.10 5.74 -7.95
C THR A 52 10.27 4.99 -9.27
N LEU A 53 10.52 3.68 -9.21
CA LEU A 53 10.56 2.82 -10.38
C LEU A 53 9.22 2.82 -11.14
N ALA A 54 8.10 2.69 -10.43
CA ALA A 54 6.76 2.73 -11.04
C ALA A 54 6.51 4.04 -11.79
N TYR A 55 6.88 5.17 -11.18
CA TYR A 55 6.78 6.50 -11.79
C TYR A 55 7.67 6.63 -13.03
N MET A 56 8.95 6.24 -12.93
CA MET A 56 9.87 6.26 -14.06
C MET A 56 9.40 5.36 -15.21
N LYS A 57 8.81 4.19 -14.89
CA LYS A 57 8.22 3.29 -15.89
C LYS A 57 6.93 3.80 -16.52
N LYS A 58 6.20 4.69 -15.84
CA LYS A 58 5.08 5.40 -16.46
C LYS A 58 5.58 6.39 -17.53
N LEU A 59 6.63 7.15 -17.22
CA LEU A 59 7.20 8.13 -18.15
C LEU A 59 7.97 7.47 -19.30
N GLU A 60 8.76 6.44 -19.01
CA GLU A 60 9.64 5.78 -19.97
C GLU A 60 9.47 4.24 -19.92
N PRO A 61 8.37 3.68 -20.48
CA PRO A 61 8.02 2.26 -20.31
C PRO A 61 9.10 1.28 -20.77
N ASN A 62 9.72 1.56 -21.91
CA ASN A 62 10.67 0.68 -22.58
C ASN A 62 12.12 0.87 -22.11
N LYS A 63 12.41 1.92 -21.32
CA LYS A 63 13.77 2.21 -20.88
C LYS A 63 14.24 1.21 -19.84
N LYS A 64 15.47 0.73 -19.97
CA LYS A 64 16.11 -0.09 -18.94
C LYS A 64 16.55 0.83 -17.80
N ILE A 65 15.87 0.69 -16.66
CA ILE A 65 16.12 1.49 -15.46
C ILE A 65 17.03 0.69 -14.52
N THR A 66 18.06 1.33 -13.99
CA THR A 66 18.97 0.73 -12.99
C THR A 66 18.65 1.23 -11.58
N LEU A 67 19.06 0.48 -10.56
CA LEU A 67 18.90 0.91 -9.18
C LEU A 67 19.58 2.25 -8.88
N PHE A 68 20.74 2.51 -9.50
CA PHE A 68 21.43 3.78 -9.39
C PHE A 68 20.58 4.96 -9.89
N GLN A 69 19.92 4.81 -11.05
CA GLN A 69 19.03 5.85 -11.58
C GLN A 69 17.83 6.10 -10.67
N ILE A 70 17.29 5.05 -10.05
CA ILE A 70 16.21 5.15 -9.06
C ILE A 70 16.69 5.96 -7.85
N LYS A 71 17.84 5.58 -7.27
CA LYS A 71 18.45 6.25 -6.11
C LYS A 71 18.74 7.73 -6.41
N PHE A 72 19.29 8.03 -7.59
CA PHE A 72 19.58 9.40 -8.04
C PHE A 72 18.31 10.24 -8.19
N LYS A 73 17.25 9.67 -8.77
CA LYS A 73 15.97 10.39 -8.90
C LYS A 73 15.33 10.65 -7.54
N LEU A 74 15.47 9.70 -6.61
CA LEU A 74 14.96 9.82 -5.25
C LEU A 74 15.71 10.89 -4.45
N SER A 75 17.05 10.95 -4.53
CA SER A 75 17.85 11.96 -3.83
C SER A 75 17.55 13.39 -4.28
N GLY A 76 17.07 13.56 -5.52
CA GLY A 76 16.64 14.86 -6.04
C GLY A 76 15.20 15.26 -5.67
N ASN A 77 14.46 14.43 -4.93
CA ASN A 77 13.06 14.69 -4.59
C ASN A 77 12.87 14.84 -3.06
N PRO A 78 12.78 16.07 -2.53
CA PRO A 78 12.58 16.30 -1.09
C PRO A 78 11.21 15.84 -0.59
N TYR A 79 10.23 15.62 -1.48
CA TYR A 79 8.86 15.21 -1.15
C TYR A 79 8.60 13.71 -1.35
N ALA A 80 9.64 12.92 -1.61
CA ALA A 80 9.47 11.50 -1.91
C ALA A 80 8.77 10.71 -0.78
N GLU A 81 9.03 11.07 0.48
CA GLU A 81 8.39 10.44 1.63
C GLU A 81 6.90 10.78 1.74
N LEU A 82 6.53 12.03 1.47
CA LEU A 82 5.14 12.48 1.42
C LEU A 82 4.36 11.74 0.34
N HIS A 83 4.93 11.62 -0.86
CA HIS A 83 4.31 10.86 -1.95
C HIS A 83 4.20 9.36 -1.65
N LEU A 84 5.17 8.78 -0.93
CA LEU A 84 5.06 7.40 -0.44
C LEU A 84 3.91 7.24 0.54
N ALA A 85 3.82 8.12 1.54
CA ALA A 85 2.75 8.09 2.53
C ALA A 85 1.38 8.24 1.87
N GLU A 86 1.24 9.17 0.92
CA GLU A 86 0.01 9.40 0.17
C GLU A 86 -0.36 8.19 -0.73
N ALA A 87 0.62 7.62 -1.44
CA ALA A 87 0.39 6.47 -2.31
C ALA A 87 0.04 5.20 -1.52
N ILE A 88 0.65 4.99 -0.36
CA ILE A 88 0.31 3.89 0.54
C ILE A 88 -1.06 4.13 1.16
N TYR A 89 -1.32 5.33 1.65
CA TYR A 89 -2.63 5.73 2.16
C TYR A 89 -3.71 5.44 1.12
N ASN A 90 -3.56 5.93 -0.11
CA ASN A 90 -4.53 5.71 -1.19
C ASN A 90 -4.69 4.22 -1.54
N ALA A 91 -3.63 3.42 -1.52
CA ALA A 91 -3.68 1.97 -1.75
C ALA A 91 -4.45 1.21 -0.66
N CYS A 92 -4.35 1.63 0.60
CA CYS A 92 -5.14 1.06 1.70
C CYS A 92 -6.65 1.12 1.42
N PHE A 93 -7.14 2.06 0.59
CA PHE A 93 -8.57 2.22 0.31
C PHE A 93 -9.05 1.52 -0.97
N THR A 94 -8.15 1.10 -1.86
CA THR A 94 -8.54 0.75 -3.25
C THR A 94 -8.77 -0.73 -3.48
N ASN A 95 -8.37 -1.59 -2.54
CA ASN A 95 -8.62 -3.04 -2.60
C ASN A 95 -8.73 -3.67 -1.19
N ALA A 96 -9.08 -2.89 -0.17
CA ALA A 96 -9.21 -3.40 1.19
C ALA A 96 -10.24 -4.52 1.25
N VAL A 97 -9.87 -5.62 1.88
CA VAL A 97 -10.80 -6.66 2.29
C VAL A 97 -11.09 -6.46 3.78
N GLY A 98 -12.25 -6.89 4.27
CA GLY A 98 -12.62 -6.74 5.69
C GLY A 98 -11.56 -7.23 6.69
N LYS A 99 -10.75 -8.22 6.33
CA LYS A 99 -9.61 -8.71 7.13
C LYS A 99 -8.47 -7.70 7.28
N ASP A 100 -8.37 -6.73 6.37
CA ASP A 100 -7.31 -5.71 6.35
C ASP A 100 -7.68 -4.49 7.22
N LEU A 101 -8.98 -4.32 7.57
CA LEU A 101 -9.46 -3.21 8.39
C LEU A 101 -8.71 -3.01 9.71
N PRO A 102 -8.37 -4.05 10.50
CA PRO A 102 -7.55 -3.89 11.71
C PRO A 102 -6.25 -3.12 11.48
N GLU A 103 -5.50 -3.51 10.45
CA GLU A 103 -4.21 -2.90 10.12
C GLU A 103 -4.40 -1.48 9.56
N ILE A 104 -5.43 -1.28 8.73
CA ILE A 104 -5.78 0.04 8.20
C ILE A 104 -6.15 1.00 9.34
N ILE A 105 -7.00 0.59 10.27
CA ILE A 105 -7.41 1.40 11.41
C ILE A 105 -6.22 1.72 12.30
N LEU A 106 -5.36 0.74 12.59
CA LEU A 106 -4.15 0.95 13.39
C LEU A 106 -3.25 2.01 12.76
N ARG A 107 -3.01 1.95 11.45
CA ARG A 107 -2.13 2.89 10.76
C ARG A 107 -2.72 4.29 10.62
N VAL A 108 -4.04 4.40 10.43
CA VAL A 108 -4.70 5.71 10.24
C VAL A 108 -5.01 6.41 11.56
N THR A 109 -5.39 5.65 12.59
CA THR A 109 -5.88 6.22 13.87
C THR A 109 -4.93 5.99 15.04
N GLY A 110 -3.93 5.11 14.91
CA GLY A 110 -3.09 4.65 16.01
C GLY A 110 -3.78 3.66 16.96
N LYS A 111 -5.08 3.39 16.80
CA LYS A 111 -5.84 2.50 17.69
C LYS A 111 -5.76 1.05 17.21
N GLN A 112 -5.41 0.14 18.11
CA GLN A 112 -5.40 -1.29 17.81
C GLN A 112 -6.82 -1.87 17.94
N VAL A 113 -7.32 -2.46 16.85
CA VAL A 113 -8.67 -3.05 16.77
C VAL A 113 -8.55 -4.49 16.28
N THR A 114 -9.35 -5.40 16.82
CA THR A 114 -9.39 -6.80 16.37
C THR A 114 -10.58 -7.06 15.43
N LEU A 115 -10.52 -8.12 14.63
CA LEU A 115 -11.67 -8.55 13.81
C LEU A 115 -12.92 -8.80 14.67
N ARG A 116 -12.77 -9.34 15.88
CA ARG A 116 -13.88 -9.56 16.81
C ARG A 116 -14.56 -8.25 17.20
N THR A 117 -13.77 -7.20 17.41
CA THR A 117 -14.29 -5.85 17.67
C THR A 117 -15.07 -5.31 16.47
N LEU A 118 -14.56 -5.50 15.25
CA LEU A 118 -15.26 -5.11 14.03
C LEU A 118 -16.60 -5.84 13.86
N TYR A 119 -16.66 -7.15 14.13
CA TYR A 119 -17.92 -7.90 14.14
C TYR A 119 -18.92 -7.40 15.19
N ARG A 120 -18.44 -7.03 16.39
CA ARG A 120 -19.31 -6.43 17.43
C ARG A 120 -19.88 -5.08 17.01
N TRP A 121 -19.05 -4.23 16.40
CA TRP A 121 -19.49 -2.94 15.86
C TRP A 121 -20.48 -3.10 14.71
N ALA A 122 -20.23 -4.06 13.82
CA ALA A 122 -21.16 -4.42 12.74
C ALA A 122 -22.54 -4.79 13.28
N GLN A 123 -22.59 -5.62 14.32
CA GLN A 123 -23.86 -5.98 14.98
C GLN A 123 -24.55 -4.76 15.60
N LYS A 124 -23.80 -3.91 16.31
CA LYS A 124 -24.34 -2.71 16.97
C LYS A 124 -24.91 -1.69 15.96
N GLN A 125 -24.26 -1.56 14.81
CA GLN A 125 -24.65 -0.63 13.74
C GLN A 125 -25.61 -1.25 12.72
N GLN A 126 -25.99 -2.53 12.89
CA GLN A 126 -26.80 -3.30 11.93
C GLN A 126 -26.25 -3.30 10.49
N VAL A 127 -24.91 -3.34 10.35
CA VAL A 127 -24.23 -3.37 9.05
C VAL A 127 -23.68 -4.78 8.79
N ALA A 128 -23.83 -5.27 7.56
CA ALA A 128 -23.29 -6.58 7.17
C ALA A 128 -21.76 -6.51 6.97
N PHE A 129 -21.00 -7.09 7.92
CA PHE A 129 -19.55 -7.21 7.84
C PHE A 129 -19.12 -8.65 7.56
N LYS A 130 -18.18 -8.83 6.62
CA LYS A 130 -17.51 -10.10 6.35
C LYS A 130 -16.01 -9.83 6.14
N ALA A 131 -15.16 -10.61 6.80
CA ALA A 131 -13.70 -10.49 6.67
C ALA A 131 -13.19 -10.73 5.23
N SER A 132 -13.93 -11.46 4.40
CA SER A 132 -13.59 -11.73 2.99
C SER A 132 -14.22 -10.75 2.00
N LYS A 133 -15.10 -9.84 2.44
CA LYS A 133 -15.77 -8.87 1.57
C LYS A 133 -14.78 -7.77 1.18
N ARG A 134 -14.72 -7.44 -0.11
CA ARG A 134 -14.05 -6.23 -0.59
C ARG A 134 -14.84 -5.00 -0.16
N LEU A 135 -14.15 -4.03 0.41
CA LEU A 135 -14.73 -2.79 0.89
C LEU A 135 -14.44 -1.69 -0.11
N THR A 136 -15.45 -0.87 -0.35
CA THR A 136 -15.30 0.40 -1.07
C THR A 136 -14.62 1.43 -0.17
N ARG A 137 -14.01 2.45 -0.77
CA ARG A 137 -13.38 3.55 -0.02
C ARG A 137 -14.33 4.18 1.03
N PRO A 138 -15.59 4.51 0.71
CA PRO A 138 -16.54 5.03 1.70
C PRO A 138 -16.79 4.08 2.88
N GLU A 139 -16.89 2.76 2.62
CA GLU A 139 -17.04 1.77 3.68
C GLU A 139 -15.81 1.76 4.61
N VAL A 140 -14.60 1.75 4.06
CA VAL A 140 -13.36 1.79 4.86
C VAL A 140 -13.28 3.08 5.68
N GLU A 141 -13.59 4.24 5.09
CA GLU A 141 -13.61 5.52 5.78
C GLU A 141 -14.64 5.55 6.93
N GLN A 142 -15.81 4.94 6.72
CA GLN A 142 -16.83 4.79 7.77
C GLN A 142 -16.29 3.96 8.96
N TRP A 143 -15.61 2.85 8.70
CA TRP A 143 -15.00 2.03 9.75
C TRP A 143 -13.89 2.77 10.51
N ILE A 144 -13.08 3.57 9.82
CA ILE A 144 -12.07 4.43 10.45
C ILE A 144 -12.73 5.47 11.35
N ARG A 145 -13.80 6.14 10.88
CA ARG A 145 -14.54 7.11 11.69
C ARG A 145 -15.13 6.47 12.95
N LEU A 146 -15.70 5.27 12.84
CA LEU A 146 -16.21 4.51 13.98
C LEU A 146 -15.12 4.15 15.00
N ALA A 147 -13.89 3.89 14.54
CA ALA A 147 -12.77 3.64 15.42
C ALA A 147 -12.21 4.92 16.06
N ALA A 148 -12.25 6.04 15.34
CA ALA A 148 -11.74 7.33 15.80
C ALA A 148 -12.67 7.99 16.84
N ALA A 149 -13.98 7.77 16.75
CA ALA A 149 -14.97 8.11 17.77
C ALA A 149 -14.64 7.48 19.14
#